data_AF-A0A9E1WD39-F1
#
_entry.id   AF-A0A9E1WD39-F1
#
_cell.length_a   1.000
_cell.length_b   1.000
_cell.length_c   1.000
_cell.angle_alpha   90.00
_cell.angle_beta   90.00
_cell.angle_gamma   90.00
#
_symmetry.space_group_name_H-M   'P 1'
#
loop_
_entity.id
_entity.type
_entity.pdbx_description
1 polymer ?
#
loop_
_entity_poly.entity_id
_entity_poly.type
_entity_poly.pdbx_seq_one_letter_code
_entity_poly.pdbx_strand_id
1 'polypeptide(L)'
;MGVTELAVLRWLHILAMVYWLGGEWGVFNTSTHVINRKLSMEERRRHMQTAYNIDILARIGIISLLPLGLHMGHLWGVQPFGGGFLVAVWLLAIGWLTLCVSAYVYRETDRGIQLTLWDERVRFVLIPIMVIASISSLMGYGPFNVGPMQYWFT
;
A
#
# COMPACT_ATOMS: atom_id res chain seq x y z
N MET A 1 -30.40 -8.82 -1.26
CA MET A 1 -29.35 -7.81 -1.17
C MET A 1 -28.25 -8.19 -2.16
N GLY A 2 -28.15 -7.50 -3.28
CA GLY A 2 -27.14 -7.80 -4.31
C GLY A 2 -25.75 -7.37 -3.85
N VAL A 3 -24.72 -8.05 -4.36
CA VAL A 3 -23.33 -7.61 -4.19
C VAL A 3 -23.16 -6.31 -4.97
N THR A 4 -23.03 -5.19 -4.26
CA THR A 4 -22.75 -3.89 -4.88
C THR A 4 -21.24 -3.71 -5.05
N GLU A 5 -20.84 -3.00 -6.11
CA GLU A 5 -19.43 -2.68 -6.38
C GLU A 5 -18.74 -2.06 -5.16
N LEU A 6 -19.41 -1.10 -4.52
CA LEU A 6 -18.92 -0.44 -3.30
C LEU A 6 -18.70 -1.42 -2.13
N ALA A 7 -19.56 -2.43 -1.97
CA ALA A 7 -19.41 -3.42 -0.92
C ALA A 7 -18.18 -4.30 -1.15
N VAL A 8 -17.91 -4.67 -2.41
CA VAL A 8 -16.72 -5.45 -2.80
C VAL A 8 -15.46 -4.62 -2.59
N LEU A 9 -15.43 -3.37 -3.05
CA LEU A 9 -14.29 -2.47 -2.88
C LEU A 9 -13.97 -2.25 -1.39
N ARG A 10 -15.00 -2.03 -0.56
CA ARG A 10 -14.84 -1.87 0.89
C ARG A 10 -14.27 -3.13 1.53
N TRP A 11 -14.77 -4.29 1.15
CA TRP A 11 -14.25 -5.56 1.65
C TRP A 11 -12.79 -5.77 1.25
N LEU A 12 -12.43 -5.55 -0.02
CA LEU A 12 -11.05 -5.62 -0.50
C LEU A 12 -10.14 -4.62 0.21
N HIS A 13 -10.63 -3.40 0.47
CA HIS A 13 -9.85 -2.38 1.16
C HIS A 13 -9.56 -2.77 2.62
N ILE A 14 -10.57 -3.32 3.33
CA ILE A 14 -10.39 -3.86 4.68
C ILE A 14 -9.41 -5.02 4.66
N LEU A 15 -9.50 -5.95 3.70
CA LEU A 15 -8.53 -7.05 3.57
C LEU A 15 -7.11 -6.53 3.35
N ALA A 16 -6.93 -5.57 2.43
CA ALA A 16 -5.63 -4.96 2.18
C ALA A 16 -5.05 -4.32 3.46
N MET A 17 -5.89 -3.65 4.24
CA MET A 17 -5.50 -3.05 5.53
C MET A 17 -5.10 -4.13 6.56
N VAL A 18 -5.86 -5.22 6.66
CA VAL A 18 -5.58 -6.32 7.60
C VAL A 18 -4.28 -7.03 7.26
N TYR A 19 -4.03 -7.33 5.98
CA TYR A 19 -2.79 -7.96 5.54
C TYR A 19 -1.58 -7.04 5.68
N TRP A 20 -1.76 -5.73 5.45
CA TRP A 20 -0.72 -4.76 5.73
C TRP A 20 -0.39 -4.71 7.23
N LEU A 21 -1.35 -4.35 8.08
CA LEU A 21 -1.11 -4.16 9.51
C LEU A 21 -0.69 -5.46 10.22
N GLY A 22 -1.31 -6.59 9.88
CA GLY A 22 -0.98 -7.89 10.44
C GLY A 22 0.39 -8.40 9.99
N GLY A 23 0.77 -8.16 8.74
CA GLY A 23 2.08 -8.50 8.20
C GLY A 23 3.20 -7.72 8.89
N GLU A 24 3.04 -6.40 9.05
CA GLU A 24 4.01 -5.55 9.77
C GLU A 24 4.24 -6.03 11.21
N TRP A 25 3.19 -6.46 11.92
CA TRP A 25 3.34 -7.05 13.26
C TRP A 25 4.17 -8.34 13.25
N GLY A 26 3.98 -9.20 12.24
CA GLY A 26 4.77 -10.41 12.05
C GLY A 26 6.25 -10.12 11.74
N VAL A 27 6.51 -9.13 10.88
CA VAL A 27 7.86 -8.66 10.56
C VAL A 27 8.53 -8.07 11.81
N PHE A 28 7.81 -7.25 12.57
CA PHE A 28 8.32 -6.67 13.82
C PHE A 28 8.75 -7.76 14.82
N ASN A 29 7.92 -8.76 15.06
CA ASN A 29 8.25 -9.85 15.99
C ASN A 29 9.44 -10.70 15.51
N THR A 30 9.51 -11.01 14.22
CA THR A 30 10.63 -11.79 13.67
C THR A 30 11.94 -10.99 13.67
N SER A 31 11.88 -9.67 13.48
CA SER A 31 13.05 -8.79 13.50
C SER A 31 13.80 -8.78 14.84
N THR A 32 13.10 -8.98 15.96
CA THR A 32 13.73 -9.04 17.29
C THR A 32 14.74 -10.19 17.41
N HIS A 33 14.46 -11.32 16.76
CA HIS A 33 15.33 -12.49 16.71
C HIS A 33 16.47 -12.28 15.71
N VAL A 34 16.20 -11.58 14.61
CA VAL A 34 17.23 -11.20 13.63
C VAL A 34 18.33 -10.33 14.23
N ILE A 35 18.01 -9.39 15.13
CA ILE A 35 19.01 -8.50 15.74
C ILE A 35 19.71 -9.11 16.96
N ASN A 36 19.22 -10.25 17.47
CA ASN A 36 19.75 -10.88 18.67
C ASN A 36 21.13 -11.51 18.40
N ARG A 37 22.18 -10.89 18.95
CA ARG A 37 23.58 -11.34 18.82
C ARG A 37 23.89 -12.64 19.56
N LYS A 38 23.01 -13.10 20.47
CA LYS A 38 23.16 -14.36 21.19
C LYS A 38 22.81 -15.58 20.33
N LEU A 39 22.06 -15.38 19.24
CA LEU A 39 21.68 -16.43 18.31
C LEU A 39 22.78 -16.65 17.26
N SER A 40 22.86 -17.87 16.75
CA SER A 40 23.77 -18.21 15.66
C SER A 40 23.38 -17.46 14.37
N MET A 41 24.35 -17.25 13.47
CA MET A 41 24.07 -16.61 12.18
C MET A 41 23.06 -17.39 11.33
N GLU A 42 23.06 -18.72 11.44
CA GLU A 42 22.12 -19.59 10.74
C GLU A 42 20.68 -19.37 11.21
N GLU A 43 20.48 -19.29 12.53
CA GLU A 43 19.16 -19.02 13.12
C GLU A 43 18.64 -17.63 12.75
N ARG A 44 19.53 -16.62 12.79
CA ARG A 44 19.20 -15.25 12.36
C ARG A 44 18.81 -15.20 10.87
N ARG A 45 19.50 -15.96 10.01
CA ARG A 45 19.15 -16.08 8.58
C ARG A 45 17.77 -16.71 8.39
N ARG A 46 17.41 -17.72 9.17
CA ARG A 46 16.07 -18.35 9.12
C ARG A 46 14.98 -17.35 9.52
N HIS A 47 15.19 -16.55 10.57
CA HIS A 47 14.26 -15.49 10.94
C HIS A 47 14.15 -14.38 9.88
N MET A 48 15.26 -14.01 9.23
CA MET A 48 15.24 -13.06 8.11
C MET A 48 14.39 -13.58 6.94
N GLN A 49 14.53 -14.85 6.55
CA GLN A 49 13.74 -15.44 5.48
C GLN A 49 12.24 -15.42 5.79
N THR A 50 11.86 -15.75 7.03
CA THR A 50 10.47 -15.66 7.48
C THR A 50 9.97 -14.21 7.42
N ALA A 51 10.76 -13.25 7.90
CA ALA A 51 10.41 -11.83 7.84
C ALA A 51 10.13 -11.39 6.40
N TYR A 52 10.99 -11.74 5.44
CA TYR A 52 10.78 -11.42 4.03
C TYR A 52 9.51 -12.04 3.43
N ASN A 53 9.18 -13.28 3.81
CA ASN A 53 7.98 -13.95 3.30
C ASN A 53 6.69 -13.32 3.85
N ILE A 54 6.74 -12.73 5.05
CA ILE A 54 5.61 -12.00 5.64
C ILE A 54 5.53 -10.59 5.04
N ASP A 55 6.67 -9.92 4.87
CA ASP A 55 6.79 -8.54 4.37
C ASP A 55 6.16 -8.36 2.98
N ILE A 56 6.30 -9.34 2.07
CA ILE A 56 5.71 -9.22 0.73
C ILE A 56 4.18 -9.11 0.77
N LEU A 57 3.51 -9.82 1.69
CA LEU A 57 2.06 -9.73 1.87
C LEU A 57 1.67 -8.35 2.41
N ALA A 58 2.46 -7.82 3.35
CA ALA A 58 2.23 -6.48 3.89
C ALA A 58 2.37 -5.40 2.79
N ARG A 59 3.40 -5.53 1.94
CA ARG A 59 3.65 -4.62 0.81
C ARG A 59 2.55 -4.64 -0.24
N ILE A 60 2.03 -5.82 -0.58
CA ILE A 60 0.88 -5.95 -1.49
C ILE A 60 -0.34 -5.23 -0.89
N GLY A 61 -0.57 -5.39 0.41
CA GLY A 61 -1.63 -4.70 1.14
C GLY A 61 -1.54 -3.17 1.00
N ILE A 62 -0.43 -2.57 1.42
CA ILE A 62 -0.27 -1.10 1.42
C ILE A 62 -0.33 -0.49 0.01
N ILE A 63 0.23 -1.15 -1.01
CA ILE A 63 0.15 -0.67 -2.40
C ILE A 63 -1.30 -0.71 -2.89
N SER A 64 -2.05 -1.77 -2.53
CA SER A 64 -3.45 -1.93 -2.93
C SER A 64 -4.41 -0.96 -2.24
N LEU A 65 -4.04 -0.42 -1.06
CA LEU A 65 -4.87 0.55 -0.35
C LEU A 65 -5.12 1.83 -1.18
N LEU A 66 -4.13 2.29 -1.93
CA LEU A 66 -4.23 3.52 -2.73
C LEU A 66 -5.31 3.47 -3.83
N PRO A 67 -5.28 2.52 -4.80
CA PRO A 67 -6.30 2.44 -5.85
C PRO A 67 -7.68 2.10 -5.29
N LEU A 68 -7.76 1.22 -4.27
CA LEU A 68 -9.03 0.87 -3.64
C LEU A 68 -9.65 2.07 -2.92
N GLY A 69 -8.86 2.82 -2.15
CA GLY A 69 -9.32 4.00 -1.44
C GLY A 69 -9.80 5.11 -2.38
N LEU A 70 -9.05 5.40 -3.45
CA LEU A 70 -9.43 6.41 -4.43
C LEU A 70 -10.69 6.02 -5.23
N HIS A 71 -10.81 4.74 -5.61
CA HIS A 71 -11.99 4.26 -6.32
C HIS A 71 -13.25 4.34 -5.44
N MET A 72 -13.16 3.91 -4.17
CA MET A 72 -14.27 4.08 -3.24
C MET A 72 -14.58 5.56 -2.96
N GLY A 73 -13.56 6.39 -2.81
CA GLY A 73 -13.70 7.83 -2.61
C GLY A 73 -14.47 8.50 -3.76
N HIS A 74 -14.32 7.99 -4.98
CA HIS A 74 -15.09 8.44 -6.13
C HIS A 74 -16.58 8.09 -6.02
N LEU A 75 -16.88 6.84 -5.64
CA LEU A 75 -18.26 6.38 -5.43
C LEU A 75 -18.96 7.09 -4.27
N TRP A 76 -18.21 7.54 -3.27
CA TRP A 76 -18.70 8.37 -2.17
C TRP A 76 -18.75 9.87 -2.49
N GLY A 77 -18.29 10.30 -3.67
CA GLY A 77 -18.30 11.69 -4.13
C GLY A 77 -17.21 12.58 -3.50
N VAL A 78 -16.42 12.08 -2.55
CA VAL A 78 -15.33 12.82 -1.89
C VAL A 78 -14.19 13.09 -2.89
N GLN A 79 -13.92 12.12 -3.76
CA GLN A 79 -12.95 12.22 -4.84
C GLN A 79 -13.69 12.50 -6.16
N PRO A 80 -13.46 13.64 -6.82
CA PRO A 80 -14.24 14.01 -8.01
C PRO A 80 -13.73 13.38 -9.31
N PHE A 81 -12.49 12.87 -9.37
CA PHE A 81 -11.88 12.41 -10.62
C PHE A 81 -12.17 10.93 -10.90
N GLY A 82 -13.23 10.68 -11.67
CA GLY A 82 -13.56 9.37 -12.21
C GLY A 82 -12.88 9.05 -13.55
N GLY A 83 -13.35 7.96 -14.18
CA GLY A 83 -13.01 7.61 -15.57
C GLY A 83 -11.51 7.40 -15.81
N GLY A 84 -10.92 8.17 -16.73
CA GLY A 84 -9.52 8.02 -17.14
C GLY A 84 -8.50 8.19 -16.01
N PHE A 85 -8.80 9.01 -15.00
CA PHE A 85 -7.94 9.15 -13.82
C PHE A 85 -7.87 7.85 -13.02
N LEU A 86 -9.02 7.23 -12.71
CA LEU A 86 -9.06 5.96 -11.98
C LEU A 86 -8.37 4.84 -12.77
N VAL A 87 -8.56 4.79 -14.09
CA VAL A 87 -7.85 3.84 -14.95
C VAL A 87 -6.34 4.02 -14.84
N ALA A 88 -5.85 5.26 -14.93
CA ALA A 88 -4.42 5.55 -14.77
C ALA A 88 -3.88 5.15 -13.39
N VAL A 89 -4.63 5.43 -12.31
CA VAL A 89 -4.27 5.03 -10.94
C VAL A 89 -4.16 3.51 -10.82
N TRP A 90 -5.12 2.76 -11.37
CA TRP A 90 -5.07 1.30 -11.36
C TRP A 90 -3.90 0.74 -12.17
N LEU A 91 -3.62 1.30 -13.36
CA LEU A 91 -2.47 0.88 -14.16
C LEU A 91 -1.14 1.15 -13.43
N LEU A 92 -1.00 2.32 -12.81
CA LEU A 92 0.17 2.64 -11.99
C LEU A 92 0.30 1.71 -10.78
N ALA A 93 -0.80 1.41 -10.10
CA ALA A 93 -0.81 0.49 -8.96
C ALA A 93 -0.44 -0.95 -9.37
N ILE A 94 -0.93 -1.44 -10.50
CA ILE A 94 -0.56 -2.77 -11.04
C ILE A 94 0.92 -2.78 -11.45
N GLY A 95 1.41 -1.73 -12.11
CA GLY A 95 2.82 -1.58 -12.46
C GLY A 95 3.73 -1.54 -11.22
N TRP A 96 3.28 -0.86 -10.17
CA TRP A 96 4.01 -0.81 -8.91
C TRP A 96 3.97 -2.15 -8.16
N LEU A 97 2.84 -2.83 -8.14
CA LEU A 97 2.71 -4.15 -7.52
C LEU A 97 3.56 -5.20 -8.24
N THR A 98 3.60 -5.18 -9.57
CA THR A 98 4.48 -6.05 -10.36
C THR A 98 5.96 -5.74 -10.10
N LEU A 99 6.33 -4.48 -9.93
CA LEU A 99 7.68 -4.09 -9.52
C LEU A 99 8.03 -4.65 -8.13
N CYS A 100 7.13 -4.51 -7.15
CA CYS A 100 7.32 -5.03 -5.80
C CYS A 100 7.46 -6.57 -5.77
N VAL A 101 6.57 -7.29 -6.47
CA VAL A 101 6.65 -8.76 -6.58
C VAL A 101 7.92 -9.18 -7.31
N SER A 102 8.31 -8.46 -8.37
CA SER A 102 9.55 -8.75 -9.09
C SER A 102 10.79 -8.55 -8.22
N ALA A 103 10.83 -7.48 -7.41
CA ALA A 103 11.92 -7.24 -6.46
C ALA A 103 12.07 -8.40 -5.46
N TYR A 104 10.94 -8.98 -5.01
CA TYR A 104 10.93 -10.15 -4.14
C TYR A 104 11.38 -11.43 -4.86
N VAL A 105 10.92 -11.69 -6.09
CA VAL A 105 11.28 -12.89 -6.86
C VAL A 105 12.76 -12.89 -7.22
N TYR A 106 13.30 -11.76 -7.65
CA TYR A 106 14.72 -11.60 -8.01
C TYR A 106 15.59 -11.20 -6.82
N ARG A 107 15.17 -11.50 -5.58
CA ARG A 107 15.96 -11.23 -4.37
C ARG A 107 17.35 -11.90 -4.43
N GLU A 108 18.33 -11.32 -3.74
CA GLU A 108 19.74 -11.75 -3.74
C GLU A 108 20.47 -11.57 -5.09
N THR A 109 19.87 -10.85 -6.05
CA THR A 109 20.51 -10.48 -7.33
C THR A 109 20.66 -8.97 -7.46
N ASP A 110 21.63 -8.52 -8.27
CA ASP A 110 21.80 -7.09 -8.58
C ASP A 110 20.54 -6.48 -9.18
N ARG A 111 19.78 -7.26 -9.96
CA ARG A 111 18.47 -6.85 -10.50
C ARG A 111 17.45 -6.59 -9.39
N GLY A 112 17.38 -7.46 -8.37
CA GLY A 112 16.50 -7.28 -7.21
C GLY A 112 16.82 -6.02 -6.41
N ILE A 113 18.11 -5.68 -6.27
CA ILE A 113 18.54 -4.43 -5.62
C ILE A 113 18.07 -3.21 -6.44
N GLN A 114 18.29 -3.22 -7.76
CA GLN A 114 17.84 -2.14 -8.64
C GLN A 114 16.31 -1.98 -8.59
N LEU A 115 15.54 -3.07 -8.63
CA LEU A 115 14.08 -3.03 -8.52
C LEU A 115 13.62 -2.46 -7.18
N THR A 116 14.28 -2.82 -6.08
CA THR A 116 13.98 -2.23 -4.76
C THR A 116 14.25 -0.73 -4.72
N LEU A 117 15.35 -0.26 -5.31
CA LEU A 117 15.64 1.17 -5.41
C LEU A 117 14.58 1.93 -6.23
N TRP A 118 14.04 1.30 -7.29
CA TRP A 118 12.93 1.88 -8.04
C TRP A 118 11.63 1.92 -7.21
N ASP A 119 11.33 0.88 -6.43
CA ASP A 119 10.19 0.86 -5.50
C ASP A 119 10.28 2.03 -4.51
N GLU A 120 11.46 2.24 -3.93
CA GLU A 120 11.71 3.32 -2.99
C GLU A 120 11.53 4.70 -3.65
N ARG A 121 12.07 4.90 -4.85
CA ARG A 121 11.88 6.15 -5.60
C ARG A 121 10.40 6.46 -5.85
N VAL A 122 9.61 5.45 -6.19
CA VAL A 122 8.16 5.61 -6.38
C VAL A 122 7.51 6.09 -5.07
N ARG A 123 7.87 5.51 -3.91
CA ARG A 123 7.37 5.96 -2.60
C ARG A 123 7.81 7.38 -2.26
N PHE A 124 9.07 7.72 -2.48
CA PHE A 124 9.61 9.05 -2.20
C PHE A 124 8.96 10.15 -3.04
N VAL A 125 8.39 9.80 -4.21
CA VAL A 125 7.61 10.74 -5.02
C VAL A 125 6.14 10.74 -4.59
N LEU A 126 5.53 9.58 -4.39
CA LEU A 126 4.10 9.46 -4.08
C LEU A 126 3.74 10.00 -2.70
N ILE A 127 4.55 9.76 -1.67
CA ILE A 127 4.27 10.20 -0.30
C ILE A 127 4.16 11.75 -0.25
N PRO A 128 5.13 12.53 -0.76
CA PRO A 128 4.98 13.99 -0.82
C PRO A 128 3.78 14.45 -1.62
N ILE A 129 3.48 13.83 -2.77
CA ILE A 129 2.30 14.18 -3.58
C ILE A 129 1.02 14.00 -2.76
N MET A 130 0.89 12.87 -2.06
CA MET A 130 -0.27 12.60 -1.21
C MET A 130 -0.36 13.57 -0.03
N VAL A 131 0.76 13.88 0.63
CA VAL A 131 0.80 14.85 1.73
C VAL A 131 0.40 16.25 1.24
N ILE A 132 0.94 16.70 0.11
CA ILE A 132 0.60 18.01 -0.48
C ILE A 132 -0.88 18.05 -0.88
N ALA A 133 -1.39 17.01 -1.54
CA ALA A 133 -2.80 16.92 -1.92
C ALA A 133 -3.72 16.94 -0.69
N SER A 134 -3.33 16.25 0.39
CA SER A 134 -4.09 16.20 1.65
C SER A 134 -4.11 17.55 2.35
N ILE A 135 -2.95 18.19 2.53
CA ILE A 135 -2.84 19.52 3.15
C ILE A 135 -3.56 20.57 2.33
N SER A 136 -3.38 20.57 1.01
CA SER A 136 -4.07 21.49 0.10
C SER A 136 -5.59 21.35 0.20
N SER A 137 -6.10 20.11 0.32
CA SER A 137 -7.54 19.86 0.49
C SER A 137 -8.06 20.32 1.83
N LEU A 138 -7.29 20.13 2.92
CA LEU A 138 -7.62 20.67 4.25
C LEU A 138 -7.65 22.21 4.26
N MET A 139 -6.83 22.86 3.45
CA MET A 139 -6.82 24.32 3.29
C MET A 139 -7.92 24.83 2.33
N GLY A 140 -8.72 23.94 1.74
CA GLY A 140 -9.80 24.29 0.81
C GLY A 140 -9.37 24.59 -0.63
N TYR A 141 -8.09 24.40 -0.96
CA TYR A 141 -7.53 24.61 -2.31
C TYR A 141 -7.30 23.29 -3.07
N GLY A 142 -7.55 22.16 -2.42
CA GLY A 142 -7.13 20.86 -2.91
C GLY A 142 -8.15 20.16 -3.78
N PRO A 143 -7.71 19.08 -4.42
CA PRO A 143 -8.48 18.36 -5.43
C PRO A 143 -9.66 17.55 -4.84
N PHE A 144 -9.74 17.37 -3.53
CA PHE A 144 -10.80 16.60 -2.87
C PHE A 144 -11.89 17.52 -2.31
N ASN A 145 -13.14 17.15 -2.56
CA ASN A 145 -14.30 17.96 -2.18
C ASN A 145 -14.73 17.65 -0.74
N VAL A 146 -15.21 18.69 -0.05
CA VAL A 146 -15.94 18.56 1.21
C VAL A 146 -17.22 19.37 1.10
N GLY A 147 -18.37 18.70 1.11
CA GLY A 147 -19.70 19.31 1.05
C GLY A 147 -20.72 18.65 1.97
N PRO A 148 -21.91 19.26 2.16
CA PRO A 148 -23.02 18.64 2.87
C PRO A 148 -23.36 17.28 2.23
N MET A 149 -23.50 16.22 3.04
CA MET A 149 -23.56 14.78 2.67
C MET A 149 -22.22 14.04 2.43
N GLN A 150 -21.07 14.69 2.58
CA GLN A 150 -19.75 14.02 2.48
C GLN A 150 -19.04 13.83 3.82
N TYR A 151 -19.69 14.22 4.92
CA TYR A 151 -19.14 14.02 6.25
C TYR A 151 -19.26 12.55 6.66
N TRP A 152 -18.22 12.04 7.31
CA TRP A 152 -18.14 10.65 7.77
C TRP A 152 -19.27 10.26 8.76
N PHE A 153 -19.87 11.26 9.41
CA PHE A 153 -21.06 11.13 10.25
C PHE A 153 -22.01 12.28 9.88
N THR A 154 -23.14 11.97 9.26
CA THR A 154 -24.34 12.83 9.20
C THR A 154 -25.56 11.94 9.17
#